data_AF-A0A7Y5K951-F1
#
_entry.id   AF-A0A7Y5K951-F1
#
_cell.length_a   1.000
_cell.length_b   1.000
_cell.length_c   1.000
_cell.angle_alpha   90.00
_cell.angle_beta   90.00
_cell.angle_gamma   90.00
#
_symmetry.space_group_name_H-M   'P 1'
#
loop_
_entity.id
_entity.type
_entity.pdbx_description
1 polymer ?
#
loop_
_entity_poly.entity_id
_entity_poly.type
_entity_poly.pdbx_seq_one_letter_code
_entity_poly.pdbx_strand_id
1 'polypeptide(L)'
;WILSQSVAQGIERLAKIAMPTLFVFALILVVRVFTLGTPDPAVPENSVYNGFGYLWNPDFSKITHAKPWLAAAGQIFFTLSIGTGSILTYASYMKRKQDLALTGLTTSITNEFAEVVCGGSTAIPVAVAFFGIAETTTIAQGGSFNLGFMAMPIIFQKLPFGQLFGFMWFILLFFAGITSSVALCSPAMTFLQDQMKMTRKQAALVVGAILLICGLPVVLFLGHGFLDEMDFWAGTFGLVVFAMIEVILFAWVFGIRRAWGEINDGADIKIPRVFRFIIQYVTPVYLIGLLFAWGVQDGIPVLLMKGKPAADIPYLWGARLMMLGLTVVAVILIARAYKRGMIRDEVAPDLR
;
A
#
# COMPACT_ATOMS: atom_id res chain seq x y z
N TRP A 1 -1.74 18.30 -12.07
CA TRP A 1 -3.05 18.85 -12.45
C TRP A 1 -4.20 18.29 -11.60
N ILE A 2 -4.34 16.97 -11.44
CA ILE A 2 -5.44 16.37 -10.65
C ILE A 2 -5.49 16.93 -9.21
N LEU A 3 -4.35 16.93 -8.51
CA LEU A 3 -4.23 17.47 -7.15
C LEU A 3 -4.52 18.97 -7.04
N SER A 4 -4.31 19.75 -8.10
CA SER A 4 -4.58 21.19 -8.10
C SER A 4 -6.07 21.53 -8.24
N GLN A 5 -6.92 20.57 -8.66
CA GLN A 5 -8.38 20.69 -8.68
C GLN A 5 -8.97 20.32 -7.32
N SER A 6 -10.22 20.72 -7.03
CA SER A 6 -10.91 20.33 -5.78
C SER A 6 -11.04 18.81 -5.64
N VAL A 7 -11.29 18.31 -4.43
CA VAL A 7 -11.44 16.85 -4.17
C VAL A 7 -12.50 16.25 -5.10
N ALA A 8 -13.67 16.89 -5.20
CA ALA A 8 -14.75 16.44 -6.07
C ALA A 8 -14.42 16.56 -7.58
N GLN A 9 -13.75 17.64 -8.00
CA GLN A 9 -13.47 17.85 -9.43
C GLN A 9 -12.23 17.12 -9.95
N GLY A 10 -11.30 16.75 -9.07
CA GLY A 10 -10.08 16.01 -9.40
C GLY A 10 -10.18 14.54 -9.03
N ILE A 11 -10.12 14.25 -7.73
CA ILE A 11 -9.98 12.90 -7.19
C ILE A 11 -11.23 12.07 -7.46
N GLU A 12 -12.41 12.59 -7.14
CA GLU A 12 -13.68 11.86 -7.29
C GLU A 12 -14.00 11.58 -8.78
N ARG A 13 -13.75 12.56 -9.67
CA ARG A 13 -13.91 12.35 -11.12
C ARG A 13 -12.96 11.29 -11.66
N LEU A 14 -11.70 11.32 -11.24
CA LEU A 14 -10.73 10.29 -11.60
C LEU A 14 -11.24 8.91 -11.15
N ALA A 15 -11.65 8.78 -9.89
CA ALA A 15 -12.13 7.51 -9.34
C ALA A 15 -13.38 6.97 -10.07
N LYS A 16 -14.33 7.85 -10.42
CA LYS A 16 -15.55 7.47 -11.15
C LYS A 16 -15.29 6.89 -12.54
N ILE A 17 -14.16 7.21 -13.15
CA ILE A 17 -13.77 6.68 -14.47
C ILE A 17 -12.81 5.50 -14.28
N ALA A 18 -11.76 5.69 -13.49
CA ALA A 18 -10.68 4.72 -13.30
C ALA A 18 -11.18 3.43 -12.64
N MET A 19 -12.00 3.50 -11.59
CA MET A 19 -12.41 2.31 -10.84
C MET A 19 -13.29 1.35 -11.67
N PRO A 20 -14.35 1.80 -12.38
CA PRO A 20 -15.12 0.90 -13.23
C PRO A 20 -14.27 0.30 -14.36
N THR A 21 -13.43 1.09 -15.03
CA THR A 21 -12.56 0.58 -16.10
C THR A 21 -11.55 -0.43 -15.58
N LEU A 22 -10.97 -0.18 -14.40
CA LEU A 22 -10.05 -1.10 -13.73
C LEU A 22 -10.73 -2.44 -13.50
N PHE A 23 -11.92 -2.47 -12.90
CA PHE A 23 -12.64 -3.73 -12.64
C PHE A 23 -13.02 -4.47 -13.92
N VAL A 24 -13.48 -3.77 -14.95
CA VAL A 24 -13.83 -4.40 -16.24
C VAL A 24 -12.59 -5.07 -16.84
N PHE A 25 -11.46 -4.37 -16.89
CA PHE A 25 -10.23 -4.95 -17.45
C PHE A 25 -9.67 -6.08 -16.59
N ALA A 26 -9.73 -5.94 -15.27
CA ALA A 26 -9.32 -6.97 -14.33
C ALA A 26 -10.11 -8.27 -14.55
N LEU A 27 -11.44 -8.19 -14.64
CA LEU A 27 -12.30 -9.34 -14.84
C LEU A 27 -12.06 -10.02 -16.20
N ILE A 28 -11.86 -9.23 -17.27
CA ILE A 28 -11.51 -9.79 -18.59
C ILE A 28 -10.19 -10.56 -18.53
N LEU A 29 -9.17 -10.00 -17.87
CA LEU A 29 -7.87 -10.66 -17.71
C LEU A 29 -7.97 -11.94 -16.87
N VAL A 30 -8.71 -11.90 -15.76
CA VAL A 30 -8.97 -13.07 -14.92
C VAL A 30 -9.64 -14.18 -15.74
N VAL A 31 -10.73 -13.88 -16.45
CA VAL A 31 -11.40 -14.85 -17.33
C VAL A 31 -10.44 -15.39 -18.40
N ARG A 32 -9.57 -14.53 -18.95
CA ARG A 32 -8.57 -14.98 -19.92
C ARG A 32 -7.60 -15.97 -19.30
N VAL A 33 -7.13 -15.73 -18.07
CA VAL A 33 -6.23 -16.65 -17.36
C VAL A 33 -6.93 -17.99 -17.08
N PHE A 34 -8.17 -17.98 -16.59
CA PHE A 34 -8.93 -19.22 -16.34
C PHE A 34 -9.15 -20.07 -17.62
N THR A 35 -9.25 -19.44 -18.79
CA THR A 35 -9.45 -20.14 -20.08
C THR A 35 -8.16 -20.59 -20.75
N LEU A 36 -7.00 -20.29 -20.16
CA LEU A 36 -5.69 -20.47 -20.79
C LEU A 36 -5.14 -21.90 -20.61
N GLY A 37 -5.56 -22.60 -19.54
CA GLY A 37 -5.23 -24.01 -19.31
C GLY A 37 -3.72 -24.25 -19.19
N THR A 38 -3.20 -25.12 -20.07
CA THR A 38 -1.77 -25.44 -20.17
C THR A 38 -1.23 -24.92 -21.51
N PRO A 39 -0.40 -23.86 -21.50
CA PRO A 39 0.16 -23.27 -22.72
C PRO A 39 1.00 -24.24 -23.55
N ASP A 40 1.77 -25.10 -22.89
CA ASP A 40 2.64 -26.09 -23.52
C ASP A 40 2.20 -27.50 -23.09
N PRO A 41 1.52 -28.27 -23.97
CA PRO A 41 1.10 -29.64 -23.66
C PRO A 41 2.25 -30.60 -23.37
N ALA A 42 3.50 -30.28 -23.75
CA ALA A 42 4.67 -31.10 -23.44
C ALA A 42 5.11 -30.97 -21.97
N VAL A 43 4.65 -29.92 -21.28
CA VAL A 43 5.01 -29.60 -19.88
C VAL A 43 3.71 -29.41 -19.08
N PRO A 44 2.91 -30.48 -18.89
CA PRO A 44 1.57 -30.39 -18.28
C PRO A 44 1.58 -29.82 -16.84
N GLU A 45 2.70 -29.89 -16.15
CA GLU A 45 2.94 -29.28 -14.85
C GLU A 45 2.93 -27.74 -14.89
N ASN A 46 3.25 -27.14 -16.04
CA ASN A 46 3.17 -25.70 -16.25
C ASN A 46 1.74 -25.32 -16.70
N SER A 47 0.83 -25.36 -15.73
CA SER A 47 -0.59 -25.07 -15.95
C SER A 47 -1.08 -23.95 -15.03
N VAL A 48 -2.14 -23.27 -15.47
CA VAL A 48 -2.83 -22.27 -14.64
C VAL A 48 -3.35 -22.89 -13.33
N TYR A 49 -3.77 -24.16 -13.36
CA TYR A 49 -4.23 -24.87 -12.17
C TYR A 49 -3.12 -25.03 -11.12
N ASN A 50 -1.91 -25.42 -11.53
CA ASN A 50 -0.76 -25.48 -10.62
C ASN A 50 -0.34 -24.10 -10.14
N GLY A 51 -0.52 -23.06 -10.95
CA GLY A 51 -0.35 -21.68 -10.54
C GLY A 51 -1.32 -21.25 -9.42
N PHE A 52 -2.58 -21.66 -9.51
CA PHE A 52 -3.53 -21.48 -8.41
C PHE A 52 -3.16 -22.34 -7.20
N GLY A 53 -2.76 -23.60 -7.40
CA GLY A 53 -2.29 -24.47 -6.32
C GLY A 53 -1.09 -23.88 -5.57
N TYR A 54 -0.16 -23.25 -6.29
CA TYR A 54 0.98 -22.56 -5.70
C TYR A 54 0.55 -21.38 -4.81
N LEU A 55 -0.48 -20.63 -5.20
CA LEU A 55 -0.96 -19.47 -4.44
C LEU A 55 -1.87 -19.87 -3.26
N TRP A 56 -2.67 -20.93 -3.41
CA TRP A 56 -3.79 -21.21 -2.52
C TRP A 56 -3.61 -22.44 -1.64
N ASN A 57 -2.65 -23.31 -1.93
CA ASN A 57 -2.39 -24.46 -1.04
C ASN A 57 -1.65 -24.00 0.22
N PRO A 58 -2.17 -24.29 1.42
CA PRO A 58 -1.56 -23.82 2.65
C PRO A 58 -0.25 -24.56 2.95
N ASP A 59 0.78 -23.79 3.33
CA ASP A 59 2.03 -24.32 3.88
C ASP A 59 2.18 -23.91 5.35
N PHE A 60 1.72 -24.78 6.25
CA PHE A 60 1.80 -24.55 7.68
C PHE A 60 3.24 -24.60 8.23
N SER A 61 4.22 -25.06 7.45
CA SER A 61 5.63 -25.04 7.90
C SER A 61 6.18 -23.61 8.03
N LYS A 62 5.55 -22.63 7.35
CA LYS A 62 6.02 -21.24 7.33
C LYS A 62 5.53 -20.40 8.51
N ILE A 63 4.47 -20.82 9.20
CA ILE A 63 3.81 -20.02 10.25
C ILE A 63 4.67 -19.84 11.50
N THR A 64 5.70 -20.67 11.69
CA THR A 64 6.64 -20.59 12.82
C THR A 64 7.73 -19.54 12.63
N HIS A 65 7.88 -18.97 11.44
CA HIS A 65 8.90 -17.95 11.14
C HIS A 65 8.29 -16.55 11.15
N ALA A 66 8.98 -15.53 11.70
CA ALA A 66 8.41 -14.18 11.80
C ALA A 66 8.37 -13.43 10.46
N LYS A 67 9.30 -13.74 9.54
CA LYS A 67 9.44 -13.03 8.26
C LYS A 67 8.17 -13.08 7.39
N PRO A 68 7.49 -14.23 7.18
CA PRO A 68 6.19 -14.26 6.50
C PRO A 68 5.11 -13.40 7.17
N TRP A 69 5.07 -13.34 8.51
CA TRP A 69 4.11 -12.50 9.24
C TRP A 69 4.36 -11.01 9.07
N LEU A 70 5.63 -10.57 9.04
CA LEU A 70 5.96 -9.17 8.77
C LEU A 70 5.60 -8.80 7.34
N ALA A 71 5.90 -9.67 6.37
CA ALA A 71 5.52 -9.46 4.97
C ALA A 71 3.99 -9.38 4.80
N ALA A 72 3.25 -10.30 5.43
CA ALA A 72 1.79 -10.30 5.41
C ALA A 72 1.19 -9.05 6.08
N ALA A 73 1.70 -8.66 7.26
CA ALA A 73 1.24 -7.44 7.93
C ALA A 73 1.55 -6.20 7.09
N GLY A 74 2.77 -6.09 6.56
CA GLY A 74 3.17 -5.01 5.66
C GLY A 74 2.26 -4.92 4.44
N GLN A 75 1.97 -6.05 3.79
CA GLN A 75 1.05 -6.12 2.66
C GLN A 75 -0.37 -5.62 3.02
N ILE A 76 -0.93 -6.06 4.15
CA ILE A 76 -2.26 -5.62 4.61
C ILE A 76 -2.29 -4.11 4.87
N PHE A 77 -1.24 -3.56 5.50
CA PHE A 77 -1.16 -2.12 5.72
C PHE A 77 -0.99 -1.34 4.40
N PHE A 78 -0.16 -1.83 3.50
CA PHE A 78 0.10 -1.22 2.20
C PHE A 78 -1.17 -1.21 1.34
N THR A 79 -1.82 -2.36 1.16
CA THR A 79 -2.98 -2.50 0.27
C THR A 79 -4.19 -1.72 0.77
N LEU A 80 -4.42 -1.70 2.09
CA LEU A 80 -5.50 -0.90 2.70
C LEU A 80 -5.11 0.56 2.93
N SER A 81 -3.91 0.99 2.56
CA SER A 81 -3.38 2.34 2.77
C SER A 81 -3.40 2.81 4.24
N ILE A 82 -3.25 1.88 5.18
CA ILE A 82 -3.23 2.14 6.62
C ILE A 82 -1.80 2.53 7.05
N GLY A 83 -1.68 3.52 7.95
CA GLY A 83 -0.39 4.06 8.39
C GLY A 83 0.24 5.08 7.42
N THR A 84 -0.38 5.34 6.27
CA THR A 84 0.05 6.36 5.29
C THR A 84 -0.51 7.76 5.59
N GLY A 85 -1.53 7.84 6.45
CA GLY A 85 -2.31 9.06 6.71
C GLY A 85 -3.34 9.40 5.62
N SER A 86 -3.36 8.69 4.48
CA SER A 86 -4.29 8.96 3.37
C SER A 86 -5.75 8.72 3.76
N ILE A 87 -6.04 7.60 4.44
CA ILE A 87 -7.40 7.29 4.91
C ILE A 87 -7.88 8.33 5.92
N LEU A 88 -7.02 8.76 6.85
CA LEU A 88 -7.36 9.81 7.82
C LEU A 88 -7.67 11.13 7.13
N THR A 89 -6.89 11.49 6.10
CA THR A 89 -7.12 12.69 5.29
C THR A 89 -8.40 12.61 4.47
N TYR A 90 -8.78 11.43 3.98
CA TYR A 90 -10.04 11.26 3.26
C TYR A 90 -11.25 11.30 4.21
N ALA A 91 -11.13 10.68 5.38
CA ALA A 91 -12.13 10.72 6.43
C ALA A 91 -12.39 12.15 6.92
N SER A 92 -11.38 13.03 6.94
CA SER A 92 -11.57 14.43 7.36
C SER A 92 -12.43 15.27 6.40
N TYR A 93 -12.71 14.78 5.18
CA TYR A 93 -13.66 15.42 4.26
C TYR A 93 -15.10 14.92 4.41
N MET A 94 -15.34 13.89 5.23
CA MET A 94 -16.67 13.34 5.48
C MET A 94 -17.46 14.23 6.45
N LYS A 95 -18.79 14.16 6.38
CA LYS A 95 -19.64 14.86 7.35
C LYS A 95 -19.59 14.13 8.70
N ARG A 96 -19.71 14.88 9.80
CA ARG A 96 -19.59 14.36 11.18
C ARG A 96 -20.45 13.13 11.51
N LYS A 97 -21.66 13.02 10.94
CA LYS A 97 -22.60 11.89 11.17
C LYS A 97 -22.71 10.93 9.98
N GLN A 98 -21.75 10.96 9.07
CA GLN A 98 -21.73 10.04 7.95
C GLN A 98 -21.19 8.68 8.42
N ASP A 99 -21.82 7.59 7.99
CA ASP A 99 -21.40 6.25 8.36
C ASP A 99 -19.94 5.98 7.96
N LEU A 100 -19.14 5.59 8.96
CA LEU A 100 -17.76 5.12 8.78
C LEU A 100 -17.66 3.60 8.82
N ALA A 101 -18.58 2.91 9.50
CA ALA A 101 -18.46 1.48 9.75
C ALA A 101 -18.74 0.65 8.49
N LEU A 102 -19.87 0.90 7.82
CA LEU A 102 -20.21 0.20 6.58
C LEU A 102 -19.34 0.70 5.42
N THR A 103 -19.09 2.00 5.34
CA THR A 103 -18.21 2.59 4.31
C THR A 103 -16.78 2.04 4.40
N GLY A 104 -16.21 1.98 5.61
CA GLY A 104 -14.88 1.40 5.84
C GLY A 104 -14.84 -0.08 5.47
N LEU A 105 -15.81 -0.87 5.94
CA LEU A 105 -15.88 -2.30 5.64
C LEU A 105 -16.02 -2.58 4.13
N THR A 106 -16.89 -1.85 3.45
CA THR A 106 -17.11 -1.99 2.00
C THR A 106 -15.84 -1.64 1.22
N THR A 107 -15.13 -0.59 1.65
CA THR A 107 -13.86 -0.20 1.05
C THR A 107 -12.81 -1.31 1.20
N SER A 108 -12.65 -1.85 2.41
CA SER A 108 -11.72 -2.96 2.66
C SER A 108 -12.08 -4.21 1.87
N ILE A 109 -13.35 -4.65 1.85
CA ILE A 109 -13.77 -5.84 1.09
C ILE A 109 -13.54 -5.65 -0.41
N THR A 110 -13.83 -4.46 -0.94
CA THR A 110 -13.62 -4.15 -2.36
C THR A 110 -12.14 -4.20 -2.72
N ASN A 111 -11.27 -3.71 -1.83
CA ASN A 111 -9.82 -3.80 -1.98
C ASN A 111 -9.35 -5.26 -1.99
N GLU A 112 -9.73 -6.05 -0.97
CA GLU A 112 -9.31 -7.45 -0.87
C GLU A 112 -9.81 -8.30 -2.05
N PHE A 113 -11.01 -8.01 -2.55
CA PHE A 113 -11.50 -8.64 -3.77
C PHE A 113 -10.60 -8.29 -4.97
N ALA A 114 -10.25 -7.02 -5.15
CA ALA A 114 -9.35 -6.61 -6.23
C ALA A 114 -7.94 -7.22 -6.07
N GLU A 115 -7.39 -7.28 -4.86
CA GLU A 115 -6.08 -7.84 -4.60
C GLU A 115 -6.06 -9.36 -4.82
N VAL A 116 -6.90 -10.08 -4.10
CA VAL A 116 -6.82 -11.53 -4.00
C VAL A 116 -7.50 -12.21 -5.18
N VAL A 117 -8.69 -11.74 -5.58
CA VAL A 117 -9.43 -12.33 -6.70
C VAL A 117 -8.88 -11.83 -8.03
N CYS A 118 -8.72 -10.53 -8.21
CA CYS A 118 -8.27 -10.02 -9.51
C CYS A 118 -6.75 -10.11 -9.69
N GLY A 119 -5.96 -9.49 -8.81
CA GLY A 119 -4.50 -9.46 -8.90
C GLY A 119 -3.88 -10.85 -8.76
N GLY A 120 -4.22 -11.53 -7.66
CA GLY A 120 -3.75 -12.88 -7.32
C GLY A 120 -4.07 -13.93 -8.39
N SER A 121 -5.27 -13.86 -9.00
CA SER A 121 -5.66 -14.81 -10.05
C SER A 121 -5.10 -14.48 -11.45
N THR A 122 -4.47 -13.32 -11.62
CA THR A 122 -3.96 -12.91 -12.94
C THR A 122 -2.47 -13.23 -13.09
N ALA A 123 -1.61 -12.56 -12.30
CA ALA A 123 -0.18 -12.53 -12.58
C ALA A 123 0.53 -13.84 -12.23
N ILE A 124 0.25 -14.40 -11.04
CA ILE A 124 0.93 -15.62 -10.57
C ILE A 124 0.51 -16.85 -11.39
N PRO A 125 -0.80 -17.14 -11.61
CA PRO A 125 -1.18 -18.35 -12.31
C PRO A 125 -0.71 -18.37 -13.77
N VAL A 126 -0.76 -17.23 -14.46
CA VAL A 126 -0.30 -17.15 -15.84
C VAL A 126 1.23 -17.23 -15.92
N ALA A 127 1.97 -16.64 -14.98
CA ALA A 127 3.43 -16.79 -14.94
C ALA A 127 3.84 -18.24 -14.70
N VAL A 128 3.21 -18.94 -13.75
CA VAL A 128 3.46 -20.36 -13.51
C VAL A 128 3.13 -21.21 -14.75
N ALA A 129 2.04 -20.89 -15.45
CA ALA A 129 1.67 -21.61 -16.67
C ALA A 129 2.71 -21.45 -17.80
N PHE A 130 3.44 -20.33 -17.85
CA PHE A 130 4.42 -20.08 -18.93
C PHE A 130 5.87 -20.37 -18.55
N PHE A 131 6.24 -20.24 -17.28
CA PHE A 131 7.62 -20.35 -16.81
C PHE A 131 7.83 -21.49 -15.80
N GLY A 132 6.75 -22.03 -15.24
CA GLY A 132 6.80 -22.97 -14.11
C GLY A 132 7.03 -22.28 -12.78
N ILE A 133 6.85 -23.03 -11.68
CA ILE A 133 6.89 -22.49 -10.31
C ILE A 133 8.28 -21.95 -9.95
N ALA A 134 9.34 -22.72 -10.26
CA ALA A 134 10.71 -22.36 -9.90
C ALA A 134 11.12 -21.02 -10.52
N GLU A 135 10.93 -20.88 -11.83
CA GLU A 135 11.30 -19.66 -12.54
C GLU A 135 10.38 -18.48 -12.15
N THR A 136 9.08 -18.71 -11.97
CA THR A 136 8.16 -17.66 -11.48
C THR A 136 8.60 -17.11 -10.12
N THR A 137 9.09 -17.99 -9.23
CA THR A 137 9.61 -17.60 -7.92
C THR A 137 10.89 -16.76 -8.06
N THR A 138 11.82 -17.17 -8.95
CA THR A 138 13.03 -16.40 -9.25
C THR A 138 12.69 -15.01 -9.81
N ILE A 139 11.76 -14.93 -10.76
CA ILE A 139 11.28 -13.67 -11.34
C ILE A 139 10.71 -12.76 -10.25
N ALA A 140 9.84 -13.30 -9.38
CA ALA A 140 9.21 -12.54 -8.30
C ALA A 140 10.23 -12.05 -7.24
N GLN A 141 11.30 -12.82 -6.99
CA GLN A 141 12.38 -12.44 -6.08
C GLN A 141 13.37 -11.45 -6.70
N GLY A 142 13.45 -11.38 -8.02
CA GLY A 142 14.42 -10.54 -8.73
C GLY A 142 14.12 -9.04 -8.71
N GLY A 143 12.98 -8.61 -8.16
CA GLY A 143 12.64 -7.19 -7.98
C GLY A 143 11.15 -6.90 -8.14
N SER A 144 10.72 -5.79 -7.55
CA SER A 144 9.31 -5.38 -7.41
C SER A 144 8.56 -5.21 -8.75
N PHE A 145 9.26 -4.96 -9.86
CA PHE A 145 8.66 -4.77 -11.18
C PHE A 145 8.73 -5.99 -12.11
N ASN A 146 9.55 -7.00 -11.79
CA ASN A 146 9.90 -8.05 -12.75
C ASN A 146 8.68 -8.84 -13.23
N LEU A 147 7.78 -9.22 -12.32
CA LEU A 147 6.59 -9.96 -12.68
C LEU A 147 5.69 -9.12 -13.61
N GLY A 148 5.32 -7.91 -13.19
CA GLY A 148 4.34 -7.09 -13.91
C GLY A 148 4.85 -6.41 -15.19
N PHE A 149 6.15 -6.09 -15.27
CA PHE A 149 6.72 -5.28 -16.36
C PHE A 149 7.74 -6.03 -17.23
N MET A 150 8.23 -7.20 -16.80
CA MET A 150 9.08 -8.05 -17.64
C MET A 150 8.38 -9.34 -18.05
N ALA A 151 7.86 -10.10 -17.08
CA ALA A 151 7.27 -11.40 -17.33
C ALA A 151 5.93 -11.29 -18.08
N MET A 152 5.02 -10.42 -17.63
CA MET A 152 3.70 -10.27 -18.26
C MET A 152 3.77 -9.87 -19.74
N PRO A 153 4.60 -8.90 -20.18
CA PRO A 153 4.78 -8.61 -21.61
C PRO A 153 5.25 -9.80 -22.45
N ILE A 154 6.19 -10.59 -21.93
CA ILE A 154 6.68 -11.80 -22.61
C ILE A 154 5.55 -12.81 -22.77
N ILE A 155 4.73 -13.00 -21.73
CA ILE A 155 3.55 -13.87 -21.77
C ILE A 155 2.56 -13.38 -22.83
N PHE A 156 2.23 -12.09 -22.83
CA PHE A 156 1.26 -11.54 -23.78
C PHE A 156 1.71 -11.73 -25.23
N GLN A 157 2.99 -11.61 -25.54
CA GLN A 157 3.51 -11.86 -26.90
C GLN A 157 3.25 -13.29 -27.40
N LYS A 158 3.12 -14.26 -26.48
CA LYS A 158 2.83 -15.65 -26.81
C LYS A 158 1.34 -15.96 -26.93
N LEU A 159 0.46 -15.02 -26.58
CA LEU A 159 -0.99 -15.22 -26.61
C LEU A 159 -1.62 -14.68 -27.90
N PRO A 160 -2.62 -15.39 -28.47
CA PRO A 160 -3.55 -14.79 -29.41
C PRO A 160 -4.19 -13.54 -28.79
N PHE A 161 -4.27 -12.46 -29.55
CA PHE A 161 -4.71 -11.13 -29.07
C PHE A 161 -3.87 -10.55 -27.91
N GLY A 162 -2.63 -11.01 -27.77
CA GLY A 162 -1.69 -10.57 -26.73
C GLY A 162 -1.58 -9.05 -26.54
N GLN A 163 -1.55 -8.30 -27.64
CA GLN A 163 -1.47 -6.83 -27.60
C GLN A 163 -2.67 -6.20 -26.87
N LEU A 164 -3.88 -6.74 -27.05
CA LEU A 164 -5.08 -6.27 -26.38
C LEU A 164 -5.00 -6.51 -24.87
N PHE A 165 -4.57 -7.72 -24.46
CA PHE A 165 -4.40 -8.06 -23.05
C PHE A 165 -3.27 -7.25 -22.39
N GLY A 166 -2.17 -7.01 -23.11
CA GLY A 166 -1.10 -6.12 -22.67
C GLY A 166 -1.57 -4.68 -22.49
N PHE A 167 -2.36 -4.15 -23.42
CA PHE A 167 -2.99 -2.84 -23.28
C PHE A 167 -3.88 -2.77 -22.02
N MET A 168 -4.76 -3.75 -21.83
CA MET A 168 -5.63 -3.81 -20.65
C MET A 168 -4.84 -3.88 -19.35
N TRP A 169 -3.80 -4.71 -19.30
CA TRP A 169 -2.90 -4.85 -18.14
C TRP A 169 -2.23 -3.52 -17.77
N PHE A 170 -1.61 -2.85 -18.74
CA PHE A 170 -0.89 -1.61 -18.45
C PHE A 170 -1.82 -0.42 -18.17
N ILE A 171 -2.99 -0.33 -18.81
CA ILE A 171 -3.99 0.68 -18.45
C ILE A 171 -4.57 0.43 -17.07
N LEU A 172 -4.81 -0.83 -16.71
CA LEU A 172 -5.23 -1.22 -15.36
C LEU A 172 -4.18 -0.78 -14.32
N LEU A 173 -2.90 -1.10 -14.54
CA LEU A 173 -1.82 -0.68 -13.63
C LEU A 173 -1.68 0.84 -13.56
N PHE A 174 -1.84 1.54 -14.69
CA PHE A 174 -1.83 3.00 -14.73
C PHE A 174 -2.96 3.59 -13.89
N PHE A 175 -4.19 3.08 -14.04
CA PHE A 175 -5.33 3.54 -13.24
C PHE A 175 -5.19 3.21 -11.76
N ALA A 176 -4.71 2.01 -11.42
CA ALA A 176 -4.43 1.63 -10.03
C ALA A 176 -3.35 2.55 -9.40
N GLY A 177 -2.28 2.84 -10.14
CA GLY A 177 -1.18 3.68 -9.67
C GLY A 177 -1.57 5.16 -9.54
N ILE A 178 -2.34 5.72 -10.49
CA ILE A 178 -2.72 7.14 -10.43
C ILE A 178 -3.75 7.42 -9.35
N THR A 179 -4.72 6.52 -9.11
CA THR A 179 -5.70 6.70 -8.01
C THR A 179 -5.01 6.62 -6.65
N SER A 180 -4.10 5.66 -6.47
CA SER A 180 -3.36 5.48 -5.22
C SER A 180 -2.35 6.60 -4.96
N SER A 181 -1.58 7.02 -5.97
CA SER A 181 -0.60 8.11 -5.79
C SER A 181 -1.25 9.44 -5.41
N VAL A 182 -2.43 9.74 -5.96
CA VAL A 182 -3.22 10.92 -5.58
C VAL A 182 -3.65 10.85 -4.11
N ALA A 183 -4.03 9.67 -3.62
CA ALA A 183 -4.34 9.46 -2.20
C ALA A 183 -3.12 9.65 -1.30
N LEU A 184 -1.96 9.09 -1.67
CA LEU A 184 -0.70 9.23 -0.92
C LEU A 184 -0.17 10.66 -0.88
N CYS A 185 -0.49 11.49 -1.88
CA CYS A 185 -0.15 12.92 -1.87
C CYS A 185 -1.06 13.76 -0.97
N SER A 186 -2.26 13.27 -0.67
CA SER A 186 -3.29 14.06 0.01
C SER A 186 -2.90 14.51 1.43
N PRO A 187 -2.24 13.68 2.27
CA PRO A 187 -1.76 14.13 3.59
C PRO A 187 -0.82 15.33 3.51
N ALA A 188 0.17 15.28 2.61
CA ALA A 188 1.12 16.38 2.41
C ALA A 188 0.40 17.64 1.88
N MET A 189 -0.54 17.47 0.95
CA MET A 189 -1.37 18.56 0.44
C MET A 189 -2.18 19.23 1.56
N THR A 190 -2.83 18.44 2.41
CA THR A 190 -3.66 18.93 3.52
C THR A 190 -2.80 19.65 4.55
N PHE A 191 -1.64 19.07 4.93
CA PHE A 191 -0.70 19.74 5.83
C PHE A 191 -0.25 21.11 5.29
N LEU A 192 0.14 21.21 4.02
CA LEU A 192 0.56 22.49 3.42
C LEU A 192 -0.57 23.52 3.33
N GLN A 193 -1.81 23.09 3.11
CA GLN A 193 -2.97 23.99 3.06
C GLN A 193 -3.38 24.44 4.48
N ASP A 194 -3.55 23.50 5.40
CA ASP A 194 -4.14 23.77 6.71
C ASP A 194 -3.12 24.41 7.65
N GLN A 195 -1.88 23.91 7.65
CA GLN A 195 -0.84 24.36 8.56
C GLN A 195 0.02 25.45 7.93
N MET A 196 0.41 25.32 6.66
CA MET A 196 1.27 26.31 6.00
C MET A 196 0.50 27.41 5.25
N LYS A 197 -0.83 27.36 5.27
CA LYS A 197 -1.75 28.34 4.63
C LYS A 197 -1.45 28.56 3.14
N MET A 198 -0.91 27.55 2.46
CA MET A 198 -0.66 27.59 1.02
C MET A 198 -1.96 27.42 0.26
N THR A 199 -2.10 28.09 -0.88
CA THR A 199 -3.20 27.77 -1.80
C THR A 199 -3.03 26.34 -2.32
N ARG A 200 -4.13 25.68 -2.67
CA ARG A 200 -4.10 24.31 -3.21
C ARG A 200 -3.18 24.15 -4.42
N LYS A 201 -3.13 25.15 -5.31
CA LYS A 201 -2.23 25.16 -6.47
C LYS A 201 -0.76 25.19 -6.05
N GLN A 202 -0.41 26.03 -5.08
CA GLN A 202 0.95 26.10 -4.55
C GLN A 202 1.35 24.79 -3.86
N ALA A 203 0.46 24.24 -3.02
CA ALA A 203 0.71 22.94 -2.38
C ALA A 203 0.94 21.83 -3.42
N ALA A 204 0.11 21.78 -4.48
CA ALA A 204 0.25 20.78 -5.54
C ALA A 204 1.58 20.91 -6.30
N LEU A 205 2.04 22.14 -6.55
CA LEU A 205 3.34 22.39 -7.18
C LEU A 205 4.49 21.96 -6.28
N VAL A 206 4.43 22.26 -4.97
CA VAL A 206 5.46 21.85 -4.01
C VAL A 206 5.54 20.33 -3.91
N VAL A 207 4.41 19.65 -3.71
CA VAL A 207 4.37 18.19 -3.64
C VAL A 207 4.86 17.58 -4.96
N GLY A 208 4.41 18.10 -6.11
CA GLY A 208 4.87 17.64 -7.41
C GLY A 208 6.37 17.84 -7.64
N ALA A 209 6.94 18.96 -7.21
CA ALA A 209 8.37 19.23 -7.29
C ALA A 209 9.18 18.28 -6.40
N ILE A 210 8.71 18.01 -5.17
CA ILE A 210 9.34 17.03 -4.27
C ILE A 210 9.31 15.64 -4.90
N LEU A 211 8.16 15.21 -5.43
CA LEU A 211 8.04 13.91 -6.10
C LEU A 211 8.94 13.80 -7.32
N LEU A 212 9.07 14.86 -8.12
CA LEU A 212 9.97 14.87 -9.27
C LEU A 212 11.43 14.73 -8.83
N ILE A 213 11.87 15.56 -7.88
CA ILE A 213 13.26 15.59 -7.41
C ILE A 213 13.64 14.29 -6.70
N CYS A 214 12.80 13.84 -5.76
CA CYS A 214 13.05 12.62 -4.99
C CYS A 214 12.76 11.33 -5.77
N GLY A 215 11.94 11.40 -6.82
CA GLY A 215 11.66 10.27 -7.71
C GLY A 215 12.78 10.00 -8.72
N LEU A 216 13.60 11.00 -9.08
CA LEU A 216 14.71 10.81 -10.03
C LEU A 216 15.73 9.77 -9.56
N PRO A 217 16.26 9.80 -8.32
CA PRO A 217 17.14 8.75 -7.80
C PRO A 217 16.53 7.35 -7.87
N VAL A 218 15.23 7.23 -7.62
CA VAL A 218 14.51 5.95 -7.67
C VAL A 218 14.58 5.34 -9.07
N VAL A 219 14.39 6.15 -10.11
CA VAL A 219 14.45 5.70 -11.50
C VAL A 219 15.90 5.42 -11.92
N LEU A 220 16.83 6.32 -11.60
CA LEU A 220 18.23 6.20 -12.02
C LEU A 220 18.96 5.04 -11.36
N PHE A 221 18.59 4.69 -10.13
CA PHE A 221 19.26 3.66 -9.33
C PHE A 221 18.37 2.45 -9.05
N LEU A 222 17.34 2.24 -9.88
CA LEU A 222 16.42 1.11 -9.76
C LEU A 222 17.16 -0.24 -9.73
N GLY A 223 18.13 -0.43 -10.63
CA GLY A 223 18.94 -1.66 -10.71
C GLY A 223 19.87 -1.91 -9.52
N HIS A 224 20.08 -0.92 -8.65
CA HIS A 224 20.89 -1.02 -7.42
C HIS A 224 20.03 -1.20 -6.16
N GLY A 225 18.73 -1.46 -6.30
CA GLY A 225 17.81 -1.69 -5.19
C GLY A 225 17.39 -0.43 -4.42
N PHE A 226 17.56 0.76 -5.00
CA PHE A 226 17.19 2.03 -4.35
C PHE A 226 15.70 2.08 -4.00
N LEU A 227 14.83 1.64 -4.92
CA LEU A 227 13.39 1.54 -4.68
C LEU A 227 13.07 0.50 -3.60
N ASP A 228 13.66 -0.69 -3.69
CA ASP A 228 13.37 -1.78 -2.74
C ASP A 228 13.76 -1.39 -1.31
N GLU A 229 14.85 -0.63 -1.14
CA GLU A 229 15.24 -0.10 0.18
C GLU A 229 14.23 0.91 0.71
N MET A 230 13.72 1.82 -0.14
CA MET A 230 12.68 2.76 0.27
C MET A 230 11.37 2.06 0.61
N ASP A 231 10.95 1.11 -0.23
CA ASP A 231 9.72 0.34 -0.04
C ASP A 231 9.77 -0.46 1.26
N PHE A 232 10.89 -1.12 1.55
CA PHE A 232 11.05 -1.84 2.80
C PHE A 232 10.89 -0.92 4.03
N TRP A 233 11.60 0.21 4.07
CA TRP A 233 11.58 1.07 5.26
C TRP A 233 10.30 1.90 5.40
N ALA A 234 9.76 2.42 4.30
CA ALA A 234 8.59 3.29 4.33
C ALA A 234 7.28 2.52 4.09
N GLY A 235 7.24 1.68 3.06
CA GLY A 235 6.05 0.95 2.59
C GLY A 235 5.76 -0.37 3.32
N THR A 236 6.74 -0.95 4.00
CA THR A 236 6.57 -2.20 4.77
C THR A 236 6.76 -1.95 6.27
N PHE A 237 7.99 -1.68 6.71
CA PHE A 237 8.33 -1.55 8.12
C PHE A 237 7.70 -0.30 8.76
N GLY A 238 7.82 0.85 8.08
CA GLY A 238 7.29 2.13 8.53
C GLY A 238 5.78 2.09 8.76
N LEU A 239 5.01 1.50 7.83
CA LEU A 239 3.56 1.37 7.98
C LEU A 239 3.17 0.58 9.24
N VAL A 240 3.86 -0.53 9.53
CA VAL A 240 3.62 -1.32 10.75
C VAL A 240 3.88 -0.49 12.01
N VAL A 241 4.97 0.30 12.01
CA VAL A 241 5.31 1.19 13.14
C VAL A 241 4.26 2.30 13.31
N PHE A 242 3.86 2.97 12.22
CA PHE A 242 2.84 4.02 12.29
C PHE A 242 1.48 3.47 12.71
N ALA A 243 1.05 2.33 12.16
CA ALA A 243 -0.19 1.68 12.57
C ALA A 243 -0.19 1.28 14.06
N MET A 244 0.95 0.81 14.58
CA MET A 244 1.12 0.54 16.01
C MET A 244 0.95 1.81 16.85
N ILE A 245 1.56 2.91 16.44
CA ILE A 245 1.44 4.20 17.14
C ILE A 245 -0.02 4.67 17.09
N GLU A 246 -0.66 4.66 15.93
CA GLU A 246 -2.05 5.07 15.73
C GLU A 246 -3.02 4.26 16.60
N VAL A 247 -2.89 2.93 16.63
CA VAL A 247 -3.78 2.08 17.44
C VAL A 247 -3.58 2.30 18.93
N ILE A 248 -2.34 2.52 19.40
CA ILE A 248 -2.06 2.83 20.81
C ILE A 248 -2.66 4.19 21.19
N LEU A 249 -2.44 5.21 20.36
CA LEU A 249 -3.00 6.54 20.59
C LEU A 249 -4.53 6.49 20.62
N PHE A 250 -5.15 5.76 19.68
CA PHE A 250 -6.60 5.68 19.57
C PHE A 250 -7.24 4.81 20.67
N ALA A 251 -6.69 3.63 20.95
CA ALA A 251 -7.30 2.69 21.89
C ALA A 251 -6.95 2.96 23.35
N TRP A 252 -5.71 3.40 23.65
CA TRP A 252 -5.21 3.53 25.02
C TRP A 252 -5.15 4.98 25.49
N VAL A 253 -4.63 5.90 24.67
CA VAL A 253 -4.49 7.32 25.06
C VAL A 253 -5.82 8.07 24.95
N PHE A 254 -6.48 8.00 23.78
CA PHE A 254 -7.83 8.52 23.61
C PHE A 254 -8.86 7.66 24.36
N GLY A 255 -8.57 6.38 24.53
CA GLY A 255 -9.34 5.49 25.40
C GLY A 255 -10.50 4.83 24.66
N ILE A 256 -10.53 3.50 24.72
CA ILE A 256 -11.41 2.64 23.94
C ILE A 256 -12.91 2.96 24.04
N ARG A 257 -13.38 3.50 25.18
CA ARG A 257 -14.80 3.83 25.36
C ARG A 257 -15.24 5.00 24.47
N ARG A 258 -14.40 6.05 24.41
CA ARG A 258 -14.64 7.21 23.55
C ARG A 258 -14.46 6.83 22.09
N ALA A 259 -13.34 6.18 21.78
CA ALA A 259 -13.04 5.62 20.46
C ALA A 259 -14.20 4.78 19.89
N TRP A 260 -14.75 3.87 20.69
CA TRP A 260 -15.87 3.02 20.28
C TRP A 260 -17.16 3.80 20.07
N GLY A 261 -17.39 4.86 20.85
CA GLY A 261 -18.50 5.79 20.65
C GLY A 261 -18.39 6.50 19.31
N GLU A 262 -17.23 7.10 19.03
CA GLU A 262 -16.97 7.82 17.77
C GLU A 262 -17.13 6.93 16.54
N ILE A 263 -16.62 5.69 16.56
CA ILE A 263 -16.73 4.79 15.40
C ILE A 263 -18.19 4.38 15.12
N ASN A 264 -19.02 4.29 16.16
CA ASN A 264 -20.43 3.89 16.01
C ASN A 264 -21.38 5.10 15.90
N ASP A 265 -20.88 6.34 15.97
CA ASP A 265 -21.72 7.53 15.80
C ASP A 265 -22.08 7.71 14.32
N GLY A 266 -23.39 7.81 14.04
CA GLY A 266 -23.91 7.86 12.68
C GLY A 266 -23.72 6.56 11.86
N ALA A 267 -23.33 5.45 12.50
CA ALA A 267 -23.05 4.20 11.80
C ALA A 267 -24.33 3.47 11.35
N ASP A 268 -24.35 3.04 10.09
CA ASP A 268 -25.44 2.26 9.49
C ASP A 268 -25.39 0.79 9.93
N ILE A 269 -24.20 0.31 10.30
CA ILE A 269 -23.98 -1.02 10.89
C ILE A 269 -23.29 -0.90 12.25
N LYS A 270 -23.65 -1.78 13.18
CA LYS A 270 -22.94 -1.88 14.46
C LYS A 270 -21.75 -2.80 14.34
N ILE A 271 -20.58 -2.32 14.74
CA ILE A 271 -19.37 -3.16 14.75
C ILE A 271 -19.53 -4.25 15.82
N PRO A 272 -19.27 -5.54 15.51
CA PRO A 272 -19.32 -6.61 16.48
C PRO A 272 -18.42 -6.33 17.70
N ARG A 273 -18.95 -6.55 18.91
CA ARG A 273 -18.26 -6.20 20.17
C ARG A 273 -16.88 -6.86 20.34
N VAL A 274 -16.63 -7.99 19.68
CA VAL A 274 -15.32 -8.65 19.67
C VAL A 274 -14.23 -7.73 19.12
N PHE A 275 -14.55 -6.87 18.14
CA PHE A 275 -13.56 -5.93 17.57
C PHE A 275 -13.12 -4.88 18.57
N ARG A 276 -13.93 -4.55 19.58
CA ARG A 276 -13.49 -3.67 20.66
C ARG A 276 -12.34 -4.29 21.43
N PHE A 277 -12.41 -5.59 21.73
CA PHE A 277 -11.34 -6.34 22.39
C PHE A 277 -10.11 -6.48 21.47
N ILE A 278 -10.34 -6.74 20.17
CA ILE A 278 -9.26 -6.85 19.18
C ILE A 278 -8.48 -5.53 19.09
N ILE A 279 -9.16 -4.40 18.88
CA ILE A 279 -8.55 -3.06 18.78
C ILE A 279 -7.81 -2.70 20.07
N GLN A 280 -8.39 -3.03 21.23
CA GLN A 280 -7.82 -2.64 22.51
C GLN A 280 -6.62 -3.50 22.92
N TYR A 281 -6.62 -4.79 22.63
CA TYR A 281 -5.61 -5.71 23.19
C TYR A 281 -4.89 -6.53 22.12
N VAL A 282 -5.61 -7.17 21.22
CA VAL A 282 -5.00 -8.09 20.24
C VAL A 282 -4.11 -7.34 19.26
N THR A 283 -4.62 -6.27 18.62
CA THR A 283 -3.88 -5.53 17.59
C THR A 283 -2.61 -4.88 18.16
N PRO A 284 -2.64 -4.11 19.27
CA PRO A 284 -1.42 -3.49 19.80
C PRO A 284 -0.39 -4.54 20.23
N VAL A 285 -0.81 -5.61 20.93
CA VAL A 285 0.10 -6.66 21.39
C VAL A 285 0.71 -7.42 20.22
N TYR A 286 -0.08 -7.73 19.20
CA TYR A 286 0.40 -8.38 17.98
C TYR A 286 1.46 -7.53 17.27
N LEU A 287 1.22 -6.23 17.07
CA LEU A 287 2.16 -5.36 16.38
C LEU A 287 3.45 -5.14 17.18
N ILE A 288 3.35 -4.98 18.50
CA ILE A 288 4.52 -4.91 19.38
C ILE A 288 5.33 -6.21 19.32
N GLY A 289 4.65 -7.36 19.42
CA GLY A 289 5.28 -8.68 19.35
C GLY A 289 5.96 -8.93 18.00
N LEU A 290 5.31 -8.52 16.90
CA LEU A 290 5.84 -8.63 15.55
C LEU A 290 7.12 -7.81 15.37
N LEU A 291 7.11 -6.54 15.78
CA LEU A 291 8.28 -5.66 15.68
C LEU A 291 9.43 -6.13 16.59
N PHE A 292 9.10 -6.62 17.79
CA PHE A 292 10.09 -7.20 18.70
C PHE A 292 10.72 -8.47 18.10
N ALA A 293 9.90 -9.42 17.62
CA ALA A 293 10.37 -10.66 17.02
C ALA A 293 11.24 -10.40 15.79
N TRP A 294 10.81 -9.49 14.90
CA TRP A 294 11.61 -9.08 13.75
C TRP A 294 12.93 -8.42 14.17
N GLY A 295 12.91 -7.52 15.16
CA GLY A 295 14.12 -6.86 15.66
C GLY A 295 15.17 -7.85 16.17
N VAL A 296 14.73 -8.92 16.85
CA VAL A 296 15.61 -9.98 17.36
C VAL A 296 16.11 -10.90 16.24
N GLN A 297 15.26 -11.29 15.29
CA GLN A 297 15.59 -12.27 14.26
C GLN A 297 16.37 -11.67 13.08
N ASP A 298 15.89 -10.54 12.55
CA ASP A 298 16.31 -9.98 11.25
C ASP A 298 16.83 -8.54 11.35
N GLY A 299 16.56 -7.82 12.44
CA GLY A 299 16.83 -6.39 12.57
C GLY A 299 18.30 -6.01 12.33
N ILE A 300 19.25 -6.65 13.02
CA ILE A 300 20.69 -6.34 12.87
C ILE A 300 21.21 -6.67 11.46
N PRO A 301 20.97 -7.87 10.90
CA PRO A 301 21.38 -8.18 9.52
C PRO A 301 20.86 -7.18 8.48
N VAL A 302 19.59 -6.78 8.57
CA VAL A 302 18.95 -5.84 7.63
C VAL A 302 19.51 -4.42 7.79
N LEU A 303 19.69 -3.95 9.03
CA LEU A 303 20.29 -2.65 9.31
C LEU A 303 21.72 -2.53 8.77
N LEU A 304 22.50 -3.61 8.89
CA LEU A 304 23.88 -3.68 8.39
C LEU A 304 23.98 -4.08 6.91
N MET A 305 22.85 -4.25 6.20
CA MET A 305 22.81 -4.67 4.79
C MET A 305 23.62 -5.95 4.51
N LYS A 306 23.61 -6.89 5.47
CA LYS A 306 24.31 -8.17 5.32
C LYS A 306 23.76 -8.93 4.12
N GLY A 307 24.65 -9.38 3.23
CA GLY A 307 24.30 -10.13 2.02
C GLY A 307 23.93 -9.27 0.81
N LYS A 308 24.04 -7.93 0.89
CA LYS A 308 23.90 -7.05 -0.28
C LYS A 308 25.24 -6.93 -1.02
N PRO A 309 25.25 -6.87 -2.36
CA PRO A 309 26.48 -6.65 -3.13
C PRO A 309 27.17 -5.34 -2.74
N ALA A 310 28.50 -5.35 -2.62
CA ALA A 310 29.26 -4.18 -2.18
C ALA A 310 29.07 -2.96 -3.10
N ALA A 311 28.81 -3.18 -4.39
CA ALA A 311 28.54 -2.14 -5.37
C ALA A 311 27.21 -1.40 -5.10
N ASP A 312 26.23 -2.05 -4.47
CA ASP A 312 24.89 -1.48 -4.26
C ASP A 312 24.80 -0.68 -2.95
N ILE A 313 25.66 -0.98 -1.97
CA ILE A 313 25.67 -0.37 -0.63
C ILE A 313 25.60 1.17 -0.64
N PRO A 314 26.36 1.90 -1.49
CA PRO A 314 26.26 3.37 -1.53
C PRO A 314 24.87 3.88 -1.91
N TYR A 315 24.18 3.19 -2.82
CA TYR A 315 22.84 3.55 -3.28
C TYR A 315 21.79 3.29 -2.19
N LEU A 316 21.91 2.17 -1.48
CA LEU A 316 21.05 1.85 -0.33
C LEU A 316 21.20 2.88 0.79
N TRP A 317 22.43 3.32 1.10
CA TRP A 317 22.65 4.44 2.02
C TRP A 317 22.06 5.75 1.49
N GLY A 318 22.19 6.02 0.19
CA GLY A 318 21.55 7.16 -0.47
C GLY A 318 20.04 7.20 -0.25
N ALA A 319 19.36 6.06 -0.41
CA ALA A 319 17.93 5.92 -0.16
C ALA A 319 17.57 6.23 1.31
N ARG A 320 18.31 5.65 2.27
CA ARG A 320 18.09 5.88 3.71
C ARG A 320 18.32 7.35 4.10
N LEU A 321 19.39 7.96 3.61
CA LEU A 321 19.71 9.37 3.89
C LEU A 321 18.65 10.30 3.29
N MET A 322 18.14 9.99 2.08
CA MET A 322 17.06 10.75 1.48
C MET A 322 15.78 10.67 2.33
N MET A 323 15.38 9.46 2.76
CA MET A 323 14.22 9.27 3.64
C MET A 323 14.39 10.02 4.96
N LEU A 324 15.55 9.89 5.61
CA LEU A 324 15.85 10.60 6.86
C LEU A 324 15.79 12.12 6.66
N GLY A 325 16.34 12.63 5.56
CA GLY A 325 16.28 14.04 5.20
C GLY A 325 14.84 14.55 5.06
N LEU A 326 13.99 13.79 4.34
CA LEU A 326 12.57 14.12 4.21
C LEU A 326 11.84 14.10 5.56
N THR A 327 12.12 13.11 6.42
CA THR A 327 11.55 13.05 7.77
C THR A 327 11.98 14.24 8.62
N VAL A 328 13.26 14.61 8.60
CA VAL A 328 13.77 15.77 9.34
C VAL A 328 13.12 17.06 8.85
N VAL A 329 12.99 17.26 7.53
CA VAL A 329 12.29 18.41 6.96
C VAL A 329 10.83 18.44 7.41
N ALA A 330 10.12 17.30 7.37
CA ALA A 330 8.75 17.20 7.83
C ALA A 330 8.61 17.57 9.33
N VAL A 331 9.48 17.04 10.19
CA VAL A 331 9.49 17.34 11.63
C VAL A 331 9.75 18.83 11.88
N ILE A 332 10.69 19.46 11.16
CA ILE A 332 10.95 20.89 11.26
C ILE A 332 9.73 21.71 10.85
N LEU A 333 9.05 21.33 9.76
CA LEU A 333 7.84 22.00 9.30
C LEU A 333 6.70 21.88 10.33
N ILE A 334 6.50 20.69 10.90
CA ILE A 334 5.50 20.46 11.97
C ILE A 334 5.83 21.29 13.20
N ALA A 335 7.09 21.29 13.65
CA ALA A 335 7.53 22.08 14.81
C ALA A 335 7.32 23.59 14.58
N ARG A 336 7.57 24.07 13.36
CA ARG A 336 7.31 25.46 12.97
C ARG A 336 5.81 25.79 12.94
N ALA A 337 4.99 24.86 12.45
CA ALA A 337 3.54 25.01 12.45
C ALA A 337 2.98 25.11 13.87
N TYR A 338 3.45 24.22 14.76
CA TYR A 338 3.10 24.22 16.18
C TYR A 338 3.48 25.53 16.87
N LYS A 339 4.73 25.99 16.71
CA LYS A 339 5.22 27.25 17.32
C LYS A 339 4.46 28.50 16.87
N ARG A 340 3.92 28.51 15.66
CA ARG A 340 3.11 29.63 15.14
C ARG A 340 1.67 29.63 15.67
N GLY A 341 1.30 28.70 16.55
CA GLY A 341 -0.06 28.57 17.07
C GLY A 341 -1.07 28.19 15.98
N MET A 342 -0.61 27.58 14.88
CA MET A 342 -1.47 27.18 13.76
C MET A 342 -2.12 25.81 14.00
N ILE A 343 -1.56 25.03 14.93
CA ILE A 343 -2.20 23.88 15.55
C ILE A 343 -2.83 24.39 16.85
N ARG A 344 -4.01 25.02 16.76
CA ARG A 344 -4.79 25.39 17.95
C ARG A 344 -5.72 24.24 18.30
N ASP A 345 -5.78 23.93 19.60
CA ASP A 345 -6.75 23.01 20.19
C ASP A 345 -8.18 23.54 19.95
N GLU A 346 -8.77 23.21 18.79
CA GLU A 346 -10.23 23.06 18.71
C GLU A 346 -10.63 21.71 19.29
N VAL A 347 -10.16 21.42 20.52
CA VAL A 347 -10.92 20.51 21.37
C VAL A 347 -12.10 21.34 21.81
N ALA A 348 -13.28 21.03 21.25
CA ALA A 348 -14.53 21.66 21.63
C ALA A 348 -14.60 21.76 23.18
N PRO A 349 -14.94 22.94 23.74
CA PRO A 349 -14.99 23.14 25.20
C PRO A 349 -15.89 22.13 25.93
N ASP A 350 -16.73 21.42 25.18
CA ASP A 350 -17.69 20.42 25.61
C ASP A 350 -17.06 19.07 26.04
N LEU A 351 -15.72 18.92 25.99
CA LEU A 351 -15.00 17.67 26.27
C LEU A 351 -14.07 17.72 27.51
N ARG A 352 -14.32 18.61 28.47
CA ARG A 352 -13.70 18.56 29.81
C ARG A 352 -14.59 17.90 30.84
#